data_AF-A0A3A6PZ06-F1
#
_entry.id   AF-A0A3A6PZ06-F1
#
_cell.length_a   1.000
_cell.length_b   1.000
_cell.length_c   1.000
_cell.angle_alpha   90.00
_cell.angle_beta   90.00
_cell.angle_gamma   90.00
#
_symmetry.space_group_name_H-M   'P 1'
#
loop_
_entity.id
_entity.type
_entity.pdbx_description
1 polymer ?
#
loop_
_entity_poly.entity_id
_entity_poly.type
_entity_poly.pdbx_seq_one_letter_code
_entity_poly.pdbx_strand_id
1 'polypeptide(L)' 'MTTSSNDRYSESPTEAFERALATLLREFFANGTEIEGGWEVTSPSELVPDWRVDIEKTSGVVPPDNGGDFIDE' A
#
# COMPACT_ATOMS: atom_id res chain seq x y z
N MET A 1 10.06 38.03 18.60
CA MET A 1 10.39 37.38 17.31
C MET A 1 9.74 36.01 17.32
N THR A 2 8.65 35.84 16.57
CA THR A 2 7.94 34.57 16.47
C THR A 2 8.53 33.83 15.27
N THR A 3 9.48 32.93 15.51
CA THR A 3 9.92 31.98 14.49
C THR A 3 8.82 30.94 14.34
N SER A 4 7.87 31.23 13.47
CA SER A 4 6.90 30.25 12.99
C SER A 4 7.70 29.12 12.33
N SER A 5 7.94 28.04 13.08
CA SER A 5 8.39 26.77 12.52
C SER A 5 7.24 26.26 11.67
N ASN A 6 7.23 26.72 10.44
CA ASN A 6 6.34 26.20 9.42
C ASN A 6 7.11 25.08 8.71
N ASP A 7 7.45 24.03 9.47
CA ASP A 7 7.75 22.71 8.94
C ASP A 7 6.48 22.25 8.21
N ARG A 8 6.37 22.69 6.95
CA ARG A 8 5.51 22.01 5.98
C ARG A 8 6.22 20.68 5.83
N TYR A 9 5.69 19.67 6.51
CA TYR A 9 6.00 18.27 6.26
C TYR A 9 5.93 18.07 4.74
N SER A 10 7.09 18.21 4.11
CA SER A 10 7.24 17.98 2.69
C SER A 10 7.24 16.47 2.63
N GLU A 11 6.11 15.92 2.21
CA GLU A 11 5.98 14.51 1.98
C GLU A 11 7.19 14.02 1.18
N SER A 12 7.85 13.00 1.69
CA SER A 12 8.97 12.40 0.97
C SER A 12 8.47 11.76 -0.33
N PRO A 13 9.29 11.71 -1.38
CA PRO A 13 8.92 11.03 -2.63
C PRO A 13 8.47 9.58 -2.40
N THR A 14 9.02 8.92 -1.37
CA THR A 14 8.63 7.57 -0.96
C THR A 14 7.19 7.54 -0.42
N GLU A 15 6.85 8.41 0.52
CA GLU A 15 5.48 8.46 1.09
C GLU A 15 4.44 8.80 0.01
N ALA A 16 4.78 9.68 -0.92
CA ALA A 16 3.93 10.00 -2.07
C ALA A 16 3.66 8.77 -2.94
N PHE A 17 4.71 7.99 -3.23
CA PHE A 17 4.63 6.75 -4.00
C PHE A 17 3.80 5.69 -3.27
N GLU A 18 4.04 5.47 -1.98
CA GLU A 18 3.29 4.52 -1.16
C GLU A 18 1.80 4.85 -1.13
N ARG A 19 1.44 6.13 -0.97
CA ARG A 19 0.03 6.54 -0.99
C ARG A 19 -0.61 6.35 -2.36
N ALA A 20 0.10 6.65 -3.43
CA ALA A 20 -0.39 6.45 -4.79
C ALA A 20 -0.64 4.95 -5.06
N LEU A 21 0.30 4.10 -4.66
CA LEU A 21 0.17 2.64 -4.76
C LEU A 21 -1.02 2.13 -3.94
N ALA A 22 -1.17 2.55 -2.68
CA ALA A 22 -2.29 2.15 -1.83
C ALA A 22 -3.66 2.54 -2.42
N THR A 23 -3.73 3.71 -3.08
CA THR A 23 -4.95 4.16 -3.76
C THR A 23 -5.27 3.27 -4.95
N LEU A 24 -4.26 3.01 -5.80
CA LEU A 24 -4.39 2.13 -6.96
C LEU A 24 -4.86 0.72 -6.54
N LEU A 25 -4.22 0.10 -5.55
CA LEU A 25 -4.60 -1.22 -5.06
C LEU A 25 -6.06 -1.24 -4.57
N ARG A 26 -6.51 -0.19 -3.87
CA ARG A 26 -7.91 -0.11 -3.42
C ARG A 26 -8.89 -0.01 -4.58
N GLU A 27 -8.58 0.74 -5.63
CA GLU A 27 -9.43 0.85 -6.81
C GLU A 27 -9.52 -0.46 -7.58
N PHE A 28 -8.40 -1.15 -7.80
CA PHE A 28 -8.40 -2.48 -8.42
C PHE A 28 -9.22 -3.49 -7.61
N PHE A 29 -9.12 -3.43 -6.28
CA PHE A 29 -9.89 -4.29 -5.38
C PHE A 29 -11.39 -4.02 -5.50
N ALA A 30 -11.79 -2.74 -5.48
CA ALA A 30 -13.18 -2.32 -5.60
C ALA A 30 -13.80 -2.72 -6.95
N ASN A 31 -12.99 -2.79 -8.01
CA ASN A 31 -13.40 -3.28 -9.33
C ASN A 31 -13.44 -4.81 -9.43
N GLY A 32 -13.11 -5.55 -8.38
CA GLY A 32 -13.08 -7.01 -8.37
C GLY A 32 -11.96 -7.62 -9.21
N THR A 33 -10.91 -6.84 -9.50
CA THR A 33 -9.73 -7.34 -10.19
C THR A 33 -8.82 -8.05 -9.20
N GLU A 34 -8.33 -9.23 -9.58
CA GLU A 34 -7.32 -9.94 -8.78
C GLU A 34 -6.01 -9.14 -8.82
N ILE A 35 -5.50 -8.78 -7.63
CA ILE A 35 -4.32 -7.90 -7.46
C ILE A 35 -3.15 -8.67 -6.86
N GLU A 36 -3.30 -9.98 -6.66
CA GLU A 36 -2.19 -10.83 -6.29
C GLU A 36 -1.55 -11.35 -7.56
N GLY A 37 -0.23 -11.17 -7.69
CA GLY A 37 0.48 -11.56 -8.91
C GLY A 37 1.78 -10.79 -9.14
N GLY A 38 2.40 -11.08 -10.27
CA GLY A 38 3.60 -10.42 -10.75
C GLY A 38 3.34 -9.72 -12.07
N TRP A 39 3.80 -8.48 -12.20
CA TRP A 39 3.70 -7.68 -13.42
C TRP A 39 5.08 -7.17 -13.84
N GLU A 40 5.31 -7.20 -15.15
CA GLU A 40 6.47 -6.57 -15.78
C GLU A 40 6.03 -5.24 -16.39
N VAL A 41 6.57 -4.15 -15.86
CA VAL A 41 6.35 -2.80 -16.35
C VAL A 41 7.51 -2.45 -17.27
N THR A 42 7.29 -2.61 -18.56
CA THR A 42 8.29 -2.30 -19.57
C THR A 42 8.29 -0.82 -19.89
N SER A 43 9.46 -0.20 -19.84
CA SER A 43 9.61 1.21 -20.18
C SER A 43 9.90 1.37 -21.68
N PRO A 44 9.20 2.25 -22.41
CA PRO A 44 9.51 2.49 -23.83
C PRO A 44 10.80 3.30 -24.04
N SER A 45 11.44 3.74 -22.96
CA SER A 45 12.66 4.57 -22.97
C SER A 45 13.86 3.73 -22.59
N GLU A 46 14.93 3.79 -23.39
CA GLU A 46 16.21 3.13 -23.09
C GLU A 46 16.91 3.70 -21.83
N LEU A 47 16.45 4.84 -21.33
CA LEU A 47 16.98 5.50 -20.12
C LEU A 47 16.28 5.07 -18.83
N VAL A 48 15.14 4.38 -18.93
CA VAL A 48 14.36 3.94 -17.78
C VAL A 48 14.37 2.42 -17.76
N PRO A 49 14.77 1.79 -16.65
CA PRO A 49 14.75 0.34 -16.58
C PRO A 49 13.33 -0.22 -16.63
N ASP A 50 13.24 -1.49 -16.98
CA ASP A 50 12.03 -2.27 -16.76
C ASP A 50 11.92 -2.63 -15.28
N TRP A 51 10.68 -2.69 -14.79
CA TRP A 51 10.40 -2.99 -13.40
C TRP A 51 9.59 -4.27 -13.30
N ARG A 52 9.92 -5.10 -12.31
CA ARG A 52 9.05 -6.19 -11.89
C ARG A 52 8.39 -5.80 -10.57
N VAL A 53 7.07 -5.95 -10.52
CA VAL A 53 6.25 -5.67 -9.34
C VAL A 53 5.55 -6.96 -8.96
N ASP A 54 5.83 -7.48 -7.77
CA ASP A 54 5.14 -8.61 -7.18
C ASP A 54 4.29 -8.12 -6.02
N ILE A 55 2.99 -8.43 -6.04
CA ILE A 55 2.04 -8.08 -4.98
C ILE A 55 1.52 -9.38 -4.36
N GLU A 56 1.72 -9.51 -3.06
CA GLU A 56 1.27 -10.62 -2.24
C GLU A 56 0.37 -10.10 -1.11
N LYS A 57 -0.72 -10.82 -0.79
CA LYS A 57 -1.46 -10.54 0.45
C LYS A 57 -0.66 -11.01 1.65
N THR A 58 -0.10 -10.05 2.36
CA THR A 58 0.36 -10.28 3.73
C THR A 58 -0.90 -10.39 4.59
N SER A 59 -1.24 -11.61 5.02
CA SER A 59 -2.44 -11.90 5.79
C SER A 59 -2.44 -11.10 7.10
N GLY A 60 -3.07 -9.92 7.08
CA GLY A 60 -3.17 -8.99 8.22
C GLY A 60 -4.58 -8.90 8.81
N VAL A 61 -5.55 -9.65 8.28
CA VAL A 61 -6.77 -9.94 9.03
C VAL A 61 -6.45 -11.11 9.93
N VAL A 62 -5.83 -10.81 11.08
CA VAL A 62 -6.13 -11.62 12.26
C VAL A 62 -7.64 -11.50 12.40
N PRO A 63 -8.44 -12.57 12.24
CA PRO A 63 -9.84 -12.51 12.63
C PRO A 63 -9.86 -11.91 14.03
N PRO A 64 -10.78 -11.01 14.40
CA PRO A 64 -10.88 -10.59 15.79
C PRO A 64 -10.90 -11.89 16.59
N ASP A 65 -9.92 -12.03 17.48
CA ASP A 65 -9.87 -13.12 18.43
C ASP A 65 -11.14 -12.92 19.26
N ASN A 66 -12.24 -13.46 18.78
CA ASN A 66 -13.42 -13.71 19.57
C ASN A 66 -12.95 -14.85 20.47
N GLY A 67 -12.10 -14.51 21.43
CA GLY A 67 -11.88 -15.26 22.65
C GLY A 67 -13.26 -15.35 23.27
N GLY A 68 -14.01 -16.33 22.79
CA GLY A 68 -15.20 -16.84 23.42
C GLY A 68 -14.71 -17.43 24.71
N ASP A 69 -14.56 -16.56 25.70
CA ASP A 69 -14.71 -16.91 27.09
C ASP A 69 -16.18 -17.31 27.26
N PHE A 70 -16.51 -18.48 26.70
CA PHE A 70 -17.58 -19.30 27.21
C PHE A 70 -17.06 -19.80 28.55
N ILE A 71 -17.27 -18.98 29.58
CA ILE A 71 -17.45 -19.46 30.94
C ILE A 71 -18.63 -20.42 30.92
N ASP A 72 -18.34 -21.71 30.68
CA ASP A 72 -19.20 -22.80 31.10
C ASP A 72 -19.00 -23.00 32.61
N GLU A 73 -20.12 -22.82 33.32
CA GLU A 73 -20.42 -23.20 34.72
C GLU A 73 -19.81 -22.38 35.89
#